data_AF-A0A1I9GCC4-F1
#
_entry.id   AF-A0A1I9GCC4-F1
#
_cell.length_a   1.000
_cell.length_b   1.000
_cell.length_c   1.000
_cell.angle_alpha   90.00
_cell.angle_beta   90.00
_cell.angle_gamma   90.00
#
_symmetry.space_group_name_H-M   'P 1'
#
loop_
_entity.id
_entity.type
_entity.pdbx_description
1 polymer ?
#
loop_
_entity_poly.entity_id
_entity_poly.type
_entity_poly.pdbx_seq_one_letter_code
_entity_poly.pdbx_strand_id
1 'polypeptide(L)'
;MKTWRSLEWMNFLKNRLPIVAWLPTYNWHEDLLRDIINGIMISIIYIPQGLAYGLMVGIPPIYGIYTGIIGPLIYVFLGTSRHASTGAFAIISMMVGSVIEQSLTEPMLTYNKTDRLCCSKITQKPDVEKAIQLSSLIAFFVGIIQVILGLLNAGLLAVWLSDQLVEGLTSGAAVHVLASQLQTMTGVKNVPHTSEMFGIVRVIFSISLCYFANETPLDLHLQIVGDVDAGMRAPFLPDFNKTGLIIFSAFSIAIVSFVIHIALAKLIAKEYKYQINEWLALGTMHIVASFFGCFAGGSSLSRTVTSARLGTKSQLTTLVVVLILVIIAYGAAPLFKYLPKFIFLVTFTAVVLINVNIGLAIGVVFALLTVVLRSQ
;
A
#
# COMPACT_ATOMS: atom_id res chain seq x y z
N MET A 1 28.19 29.57 -30.03
CA MET A 1 28.44 28.28 -29.35
C MET A 1 27.91 28.16 -27.90
N LYS A 2 27.30 29.19 -27.27
CA LYS A 2 26.81 29.09 -25.87
C LYS A 2 25.32 28.71 -25.71
N THR A 3 24.51 28.75 -26.77
CA THR A 3 23.05 28.55 -26.70
C THR A 3 22.58 27.09 -26.83
N TRP A 4 23.45 26.17 -27.26
CA TRP A 4 23.10 24.75 -27.44
C TRP A 4 23.10 23.96 -26.13
N ARG A 5 23.99 24.29 -25.17
CA ARG A 5 24.04 23.64 -23.86
C ARG A 5 22.74 23.82 -23.07
N SER A 6 22.12 25.00 -23.08
CA SER A 6 20.93 25.25 -22.28
C SER A 6 19.70 24.46 -22.76
N LEU A 7 19.55 24.26 -24.08
CA LEU A 7 18.43 23.51 -24.64
C LEU A 7 18.55 22.00 -24.34
N GLU A 8 19.77 21.47 -24.42
CA GLU A 8 20.09 20.08 -24.07
C GLU A 8 19.88 19.82 -22.57
N TRP A 9 20.33 20.73 -21.70
CA TRP A 9 20.08 20.66 -20.26
C TRP A 9 18.58 20.75 -19.94
N MET A 10 17.81 21.58 -20.66
CA MET A 10 16.37 21.67 -20.48
C MET A 10 15.65 20.38 -20.88
N ASN A 11 16.04 19.76 -21.99
CA ASN A 11 15.49 18.48 -22.44
C ASN A 11 15.90 17.33 -21.50
N PHE A 12 17.13 17.34 -21.01
CA PHE A 12 17.60 16.41 -19.98
C PHE A 12 16.78 16.53 -18.68
N LEU A 13 16.56 17.76 -18.21
CA LEU A 13 15.74 18.02 -17.02
C LEU A 13 14.28 17.61 -17.23
N LYS A 14 13.67 17.93 -18.39
CA LYS A 14 12.29 17.50 -18.71
C LYS A 14 12.12 15.98 -18.73
N ASN A 15 13.15 15.25 -19.19
CA ASN A 15 13.12 13.79 -19.23
C ASN A 15 13.33 13.14 -17.85
N ARG A 16 13.98 13.84 -16.90
CA ARG A 16 14.29 13.30 -15.56
C ARG A 16 13.34 13.79 -14.47
N LEU A 17 12.76 14.97 -14.64
CA LEU A 17 11.79 15.62 -13.76
C LEU A 17 10.54 15.97 -14.58
N PRO A 18 9.61 15.01 -14.77
CA PRO A 18 8.41 15.21 -15.58
C PRO A 18 7.54 16.39 -15.12
N ILE A 19 7.62 16.78 -13.84
CA ILE A 19 6.94 17.97 -13.30
C ILE A 19 7.25 19.26 -14.07
N VAL A 20 8.49 19.42 -14.52
CA VAL A 20 8.91 20.61 -15.29
C VAL A 20 8.27 20.61 -16.69
N ALA A 21 7.87 19.44 -17.19
CA ALA A 21 7.20 19.32 -18.47
C ALA A 21 5.69 19.57 -18.38
N TRP A 22 4.99 18.99 -17.38
CA TRP A 22 3.53 19.06 -17.33
C TRP A 22 2.98 20.30 -16.61
N LEU A 23 3.68 20.81 -15.58
CA LEU A 23 3.19 21.92 -14.76
C LEU A 23 2.99 23.23 -15.55
N PRO A 24 3.89 23.64 -16.48
CA PRO A 24 3.68 24.85 -17.28
C PRO A 24 2.55 24.73 -18.30
N THR A 25 2.20 23.51 -18.71
CA THR A 25 1.15 23.22 -19.70
C THR A 25 -0.22 22.97 -19.06
N TYR A 26 -0.33 23.12 -17.74
CA TYR A 26 -1.54 22.80 -17.00
C TYR A 26 -2.62 23.88 -17.16
N ASN A 27 -3.85 23.47 -17.47
CA ASN A 27 -4.99 24.37 -17.57
C ASN A 27 -5.68 24.56 -16.21
N TRP A 28 -5.30 25.63 -15.52
CA TRP A 28 -5.80 25.96 -14.17
C TRP A 28 -7.31 26.19 -14.09
N HIS A 29 -7.96 26.60 -15.18
CA HIS A 29 -9.38 26.93 -15.15
C HIS A 29 -10.28 25.69 -15.31
N GLU A 30 -9.87 24.73 -16.14
CA GLU A 30 -10.70 23.55 -16.45
C GLU A 30 -10.34 22.31 -15.63
N ASP A 31 -9.06 22.10 -15.35
CA ASP A 31 -8.58 20.84 -14.79
C ASP A 31 -8.43 20.88 -13.26
N LEU A 32 -8.24 22.06 -12.67
CA LEU A 32 -8.00 22.22 -11.23
C LEU A 32 -9.15 21.65 -10.39
N LEU A 33 -10.39 21.98 -10.73
CA LEU A 33 -11.56 21.53 -9.99
C LEU A 33 -11.72 20.00 -10.09
N ARG A 34 -11.41 19.43 -11.25
CA ARG A 34 -11.46 17.97 -11.46
C ARG A 34 -10.40 17.26 -10.64
N ASP A 35 -9.15 17.74 -10.67
CA ASP A 35 -8.05 17.14 -9.92
C ASP A 35 -8.26 17.29 -8.39
N ILE A 36 -8.89 18.38 -7.92
CA ILE A 36 -9.27 18.55 -6.49
C ILE A 36 -10.34 17.54 -6.08
N ILE A 37 -11.44 17.43 -6.83
CA ILE A 37 -12.51 16.47 -6.50
C ILE A 37 -11.97 15.04 -6.53
N ASN A 38 -11.15 14.72 -7.52
CA ASN A 38 -10.54 13.40 -7.64
C ASN A 38 -9.57 13.12 -6.49
N GLY A 39 -8.81 14.13 -6.05
CA GLY A 39 -7.91 14.02 -4.91
C GLY A 39 -8.65 13.75 -3.61
N ILE A 40 -9.79 14.42 -3.39
CA ILE A 40 -10.67 14.17 -2.24
C ILE A 40 -11.21 12.73 -2.29
N MET A 41 -11.72 12.29 -3.44
CA MET A 41 -12.26 10.93 -3.61
C MET A 41 -11.21 9.85 -3.37
N ILE A 42 -9.99 10.03 -3.92
CA ILE A 42 -8.89 9.08 -3.72
C ILE A 42 -8.43 9.07 -2.26
N SER A 43 -8.47 10.22 -1.57
CA SER A 43 -8.13 10.29 -0.15
C SER A 43 -9.10 9.50 0.71
N ILE A 44 -10.41 9.62 0.46
CA ILE A 44 -11.45 8.85 1.14
C ILE A 44 -11.20 7.34 0.99
N ILE A 45 -10.80 6.90 -0.21
CA ILE A 45 -10.44 5.50 -0.47
C ILE A 45 -9.12 5.12 0.23
N TYR A 46 -8.13 6.01 0.24
CA TYR A 46 -6.80 5.72 0.75
C TYR A 46 -6.75 5.55 2.26
N ILE A 47 -7.43 6.40 3.03
CA ILE A 47 -7.34 6.41 4.51
C ILE A 47 -7.59 5.03 5.13
N PRO A 48 -8.74 4.36 4.91
CA PRO A 48 -8.98 3.04 5.47
C PRO A 48 -8.02 1.99 4.91
N GLN A 49 -7.66 2.08 3.62
CA GLN A 49 -6.72 1.15 2.99
C GLN A 49 -5.32 1.25 3.59
N GLY A 50 -4.80 2.46 3.77
CA GLY A 50 -3.49 2.72 4.38
C GLY A 50 -3.42 2.15 5.79
N LEU A 51 -4.41 2.46 6.64
CA LEU A 51 -4.49 1.94 8.00
C LEU A 51 -4.50 0.40 8.04
N ALA A 52 -5.29 -0.22 7.15
CA ALA A 52 -5.36 -1.68 7.03
C ALA A 52 -4.02 -2.28 6.58
N TYR A 53 -3.32 -1.64 5.64
CA TYR A 53 -2.02 -2.11 5.16
C TYR A 53 -0.91 -1.96 6.20
N GLY A 54 -0.92 -0.88 7.00
CA GLY A 54 -0.01 -0.77 8.15
C GLY A 54 -0.20 -1.93 9.15
N LEU A 55 -1.46 -2.30 9.42
CA LEU A 55 -1.78 -3.47 10.24
C LEU A 55 -1.32 -4.80 9.62
N MET A 56 -1.41 -4.96 8.29
CA MET A 56 -0.93 -6.17 7.59
C MET A 56 0.59 -6.32 7.64
N VAL A 57 1.33 -5.21 7.68
CA VAL A 57 2.79 -5.22 7.88
C VAL A 57 3.16 -5.59 9.32
N GLY A 58 2.24 -5.40 10.28
CA GLY A 58 2.52 -5.63 11.71
C GLY A 58 3.11 -4.42 12.43
N ILE A 59 3.02 -3.23 11.83
CA ILE A 59 3.45 -1.95 12.42
C ILE A 59 2.23 -1.08 12.78
N PRO A 60 2.39 0.05 13.49
CA PRO A 60 1.27 0.91 13.84
C PRO A 60 0.53 1.39 12.58
N PRO A 61 -0.82 1.45 12.60
CA PRO A 61 -1.64 1.78 11.42
C PRO A 61 -1.26 3.10 10.73
N ILE A 62 -0.82 4.09 11.52
CA ILE A 62 -0.42 5.42 11.03
C ILE A 62 0.68 5.36 9.98
N TYR A 63 1.57 4.37 10.03
CA TYR A 63 2.62 4.19 9.02
C TYR A 63 2.07 3.89 7.63
N GLY A 64 0.86 3.33 7.53
CA GLY A 64 0.18 3.21 6.24
C GLY A 64 -0.23 4.56 5.65
N ILE A 65 -0.55 5.54 6.50
CA ILE A 65 -0.79 6.93 6.08
C ILE A 65 0.53 7.59 5.69
N TYR A 66 1.61 7.40 6.45
CA TYR A 66 2.93 7.95 6.11
C TYR A 66 3.44 7.47 4.74
N THR A 67 3.29 6.18 4.46
CA THR A 67 3.62 5.59 3.14
C THR A 67 2.81 6.23 2.01
N GLY A 68 1.62 6.78 2.30
CA GLY A 68 0.77 7.50 1.36
C GLY A 68 1.09 8.99 1.21
N ILE A 69 1.94 9.53 2.08
CA ILE A 69 2.37 10.93 2.06
C ILE A 69 3.73 11.00 1.36
N ILE A 70 4.76 10.40 1.95
CA ILE A 70 6.16 10.64 1.54
C ILE A 70 6.43 10.06 0.15
N GLY A 71 6.06 8.80 -0.08
CA GLY A 71 6.30 8.15 -1.38
C GLY A 71 5.60 8.87 -2.53
N PRO A 72 4.28 9.07 -2.46
CA PRO A 72 3.52 9.81 -3.49
C PRO A 72 4.00 11.25 -3.69
N LEU A 73 4.43 11.95 -2.64
CA LEU A 73 5.02 13.28 -2.78
C LEU A 73 6.27 13.26 -3.68
N ILE A 74 7.18 12.31 -3.46
CA ILE A 74 8.37 12.12 -4.32
C ILE A 74 7.96 11.69 -5.73
N TYR A 75 6.91 10.88 -5.85
CA TYR A 75 6.37 10.43 -7.13
C TYR A 75 5.84 11.59 -7.99
N VAL A 76 5.26 12.64 -7.40
CA VAL A 76 4.79 13.82 -8.17
C VAL A 76 5.92 14.48 -8.96
N PHE A 77 7.14 14.50 -8.43
CA PHE A 77 8.28 15.14 -9.08
C PHE A 77 8.93 14.27 -10.16
N LEU A 78 8.94 12.94 -9.96
CA LEU A 78 9.72 11.99 -10.76
C LEU A 78 8.86 11.09 -11.67
N GLY A 79 7.59 10.90 -11.35
CA GLY A 79 6.67 10.01 -12.04
C GLY A 79 6.16 10.60 -13.35
N THR A 80 6.00 9.74 -14.35
CA THR A 80 5.48 10.15 -15.67
C THR A 80 4.01 9.86 -15.85
N SER A 81 3.51 8.81 -15.19
CA SER A 81 2.10 8.45 -15.24
C SER A 81 1.25 9.52 -14.55
N ARG A 82 0.19 10.00 -15.20
CA ARG A 82 -0.66 11.08 -14.67
C ARG A 82 -1.73 10.60 -13.69
N HIS A 83 -2.18 9.36 -13.87
CA HIS A 83 -3.29 8.78 -13.10
C HIS A 83 -2.81 7.81 -12.02
N ALA A 84 -1.53 7.39 -12.08
CA ALA A 84 -0.98 6.42 -11.15
C ALA A 84 -1.04 6.94 -9.72
N SER A 85 -1.72 6.18 -8.88
CA SER A 85 -1.88 6.46 -7.46
C SER A 85 -0.96 5.51 -6.67
N THR A 86 0.25 5.97 -6.39
CA THR A 86 1.26 5.26 -5.59
C THR A 86 0.93 5.30 -4.08
N GLY A 87 1.58 4.47 -3.28
CA GLY A 87 1.45 4.43 -1.83
C GLY A 87 1.42 3.00 -1.29
N ALA A 88 0.74 2.77 -0.16
CA ALA A 88 0.60 1.43 0.38
C ALA A 88 -0.24 0.53 -0.55
N PHE A 89 0.18 -0.74 -0.68
CA PHE A 89 -0.45 -1.73 -1.54
C PHE A 89 -0.49 -3.10 -0.85
N ALA A 90 -1.61 -3.82 -0.96
CA ALA A 90 -1.90 -5.00 -0.17
C ALA A 90 -0.83 -6.10 -0.26
N ILE A 91 -0.45 -6.54 -1.46
CA ILE A 91 0.51 -7.64 -1.65
C ILE A 91 1.86 -7.29 -1.05
N ILE A 92 2.37 -6.10 -1.35
CA ILE A 92 3.68 -5.66 -0.84
C ILE A 92 3.64 -5.55 0.68
N SER A 93 2.55 -5.02 1.24
CA SER A 93 2.35 -4.94 2.70
C SER A 93 2.39 -6.32 3.35
N MET A 94 1.76 -7.32 2.73
CA MET A 94 1.79 -8.70 3.20
C MET A 94 3.17 -9.34 3.09
N MET A 95 3.89 -9.12 1.98
CA MET A 95 5.25 -9.63 1.81
C MET A 95 6.20 -9.05 2.86
N VAL A 96 6.13 -7.74 3.11
CA VAL A 96 6.92 -7.08 4.17
C VAL A 96 6.52 -7.64 5.54
N GLY A 97 5.21 -7.78 5.81
CA GLY A 97 4.70 -8.36 7.06
C GLY A 97 5.23 -9.75 7.36
N SER A 98 5.25 -10.65 6.37
CA SER A 98 5.82 -12.00 6.56
C SER A 98 7.31 -12.00 6.87
N VAL A 99 8.08 -11.06 6.31
CA VAL A 99 9.51 -10.95 6.62
C VAL A 99 9.72 -10.46 8.05
N ILE A 100 8.90 -9.50 8.50
CA ILE A 100 8.94 -8.98 9.86
C ILE A 100 8.58 -10.06 10.86
N GLU A 101 7.50 -10.80 10.62
CA GLU A 101 7.08 -11.91 11.48
C GLU A 101 8.17 -12.98 11.55
N GLN A 102 8.71 -13.42 10.42
CA GLN A 102 9.78 -14.41 10.39
C GLN A 102 11.07 -13.95 11.12
N SER A 103 11.37 -12.64 11.09
CA SER A 103 12.63 -12.09 11.62
C SER A 103 12.55 -11.63 13.08
N LEU A 104 11.35 -11.41 13.61
CA LEU A 104 11.14 -10.86 14.96
C LEU A 104 10.35 -11.81 15.87
N THR A 105 9.56 -12.72 15.30
CA THR A 105 8.84 -13.73 16.08
C THR A 105 9.74 -14.96 16.16
N GLU A 106 10.47 -15.11 17.26
CA GLU A 106 11.08 -16.41 17.56
C GLU A 106 9.96 -17.43 17.75
N PRO A 107 10.06 -18.63 17.16
CA PRO A 107 9.14 -19.72 17.45
C PRO A 107 9.46 -20.27 18.85
N MET A 108 9.11 -19.53 19.90
CA MET A 108 8.90 -20.12 21.22
C MET A 108 7.57 -20.88 21.18
N LEU A 109 7.56 -21.99 20.45
CA LEU A 109 6.56 -23.03 20.58
C LEU A 109 6.76 -23.66 21.97
N THR A 110 6.24 -23.02 23.01
CA THR A 110 5.91 -23.72 24.25
C THR A 110 4.77 -24.69 23.92
N TYR A 111 5.15 -25.87 23.46
CA TYR A 111 4.25 -26.96 23.16
C TYR A 111 3.78 -27.59 24.47
N ASN A 112 2.73 -27.02 25.06
CA ASN A 112 1.89 -27.83 25.93
C ASN A 112 1.10 -28.77 25.02
N LYS A 113 1.35 -30.07 25.16
CA LYS A 113 0.88 -31.21 24.35
C LYS A 113 -0.65 -31.31 24.10
N THR A 114 -1.44 -30.34 24.55
CA THR A 114 -2.91 -30.31 24.46
C THR A 114 -3.47 -29.16 23.63
N ASP A 115 -2.67 -28.19 23.20
CA ASP A 115 -3.18 -27.10 22.38
C ASP A 115 -3.25 -27.52 20.90
N ARG A 116 -4.48 -27.57 20.41
CA ARG A 116 -4.88 -28.03 19.08
C ARG A 116 -4.06 -27.32 17.98
N LEU A 117 -3.94 -28.01 16.85
CA LEU A 117 -3.32 -27.58 15.58
C LEU A 117 -3.83 -26.21 15.06
N CYS A 118 -4.92 -25.68 15.63
CA CYS A 118 -5.40 -24.31 15.44
C CYS A 118 -5.36 -23.56 16.77
N CYS A 119 -4.93 -22.29 16.71
CA CYS A 119 -4.88 -21.36 17.84
C CYS A 119 -3.69 -21.53 18.81
N SER A 120 -2.48 -21.77 18.31
CA SER A 120 -1.28 -21.47 19.10
C SER A 120 -1.31 -20.01 19.54
N LYS A 121 -1.27 -19.74 20.85
CA LYS A 121 -1.18 -18.38 21.38
C LYS A 121 0.22 -17.86 21.08
N ILE A 122 0.38 -17.05 20.03
CA ILE A 122 1.56 -16.20 19.86
C ILE A 122 1.50 -15.16 20.99
N THR A 123 2.24 -15.41 22.07
CA THR A 123 2.20 -14.63 23.31
C THR A 123 3.04 -13.36 23.26
N GLN A 124 3.80 -13.13 22.19
CA GLN A 124 4.63 -11.94 22.06
C GLN A 124 4.37 -11.23 20.74
N LYS A 125 3.68 -10.09 20.81
CA LYS A 125 3.63 -9.12 19.71
C LYS A 125 5.06 -8.59 19.52
N PRO A 126 5.63 -8.60 18.30
CA PRO A 126 6.98 -8.11 18.07
C PRO A 126 7.10 -6.65 18.53
N ASP A 127 8.28 -6.31 19.06
CA ASP A 127 8.60 -4.94 19.47
C ASP A 127 8.35 -3.98 18.31
N VAL A 128 7.47 -3.00 18.56
CA VAL A 128 6.94 -2.07 17.57
C VAL A 128 8.07 -1.31 16.89
N GLU A 129 9.07 -0.86 17.67
CA GLU A 129 10.18 -0.09 17.13
C GLU A 129 11.05 -0.94 16.20
N LYS A 130 11.35 -2.18 16.59
CA LYS A 130 12.12 -3.12 15.75
C LYS A 130 11.38 -3.46 14.45
N ALA A 131 10.05 -3.58 14.51
CA ALA A 131 9.23 -3.82 13.32
C ALA A 131 9.28 -2.63 12.35
N ILE A 132 9.18 -1.40 12.87
CA ILE A 132 9.30 -0.18 12.06
C ILE A 132 10.69 -0.09 11.41
N GLN A 133 11.76 -0.25 12.18
CA GLN A 133 13.14 -0.24 11.70
C GLN A 133 13.36 -1.28 10.58
N LEU A 134 12.89 -2.51 10.79
CA LEU A 134 13.03 -3.58 9.81
C LEU A 134 12.21 -3.31 8.54
N SER A 135 10.98 -2.82 8.69
CA SER A 135 10.12 -2.46 7.55
C SER A 135 10.73 -1.36 6.69
N SER A 136 11.38 -0.38 7.31
CA SER A 136 12.00 0.74 6.62
C SER A 136 13.33 0.33 5.97
N LEU A 137 14.11 -0.55 6.62
CA LEU A 137 15.31 -1.15 6.02
C LEU A 137 14.96 -1.94 4.74
N ILE A 138 13.86 -2.72 4.77
CA ILE A 138 13.36 -3.41 3.57
C ILE A 138 13.00 -2.40 2.48
N ALA A 139 12.27 -1.33 2.83
CA ALA A 139 11.91 -0.27 1.88
C ALA A 139 13.15 0.41 1.25
N PHE A 140 14.19 0.65 2.05
CA PHE A 140 15.45 1.23 1.60
C PHE A 140 16.13 0.35 0.53
N PHE A 141 16.31 -0.95 0.81
CA PHE A 141 16.89 -1.88 -0.15
C PHE A 141 16.02 -2.14 -1.37
N VAL A 142 14.70 -2.23 -1.19
CA VAL A 142 13.75 -2.29 -2.31
C VAL A 142 13.94 -1.09 -3.24
N GLY A 143 14.06 0.11 -2.66
CA GLY A 143 14.31 1.33 -3.40
C GLY A 143 15.64 1.31 -4.17
N ILE A 144 16.74 0.91 -3.53
CA ILE A 144 18.06 0.77 -4.19
C ILE A 144 17.97 -0.21 -5.36
N ILE A 145 17.41 -1.40 -5.14
CA ILE A 145 17.29 -2.43 -6.17
C ILE A 145 16.45 -1.92 -7.34
N GLN A 146 15.35 -1.22 -7.07
CA GLN A 146 14.52 -0.62 -8.12
C GLN A 146 15.22 0.49 -8.90
N VAL A 147 16.02 1.34 -8.23
CA VAL A 147 16.86 2.33 -8.93
C VAL A 147 17.88 1.62 -9.83
N ILE A 148 18.52 0.56 -9.35
CA ILE A 148 19.48 -0.23 -10.14
C ILE A 148 18.78 -0.87 -11.35
N LEU A 149 17.63 -1.53 -11.14
CA LEU A 149 16.83 -2.11 -12.23
C LEU A 149 16.42 -1.03 -13.25
N GLY A 150 16.05 0.16 -12.78
CA GLY A 150 15.75 1.30 -13.63
C GLY A 150 16.93 1.81 -14.43
N LEU A 151 18.12 1.89 -13.83
CA LEU A 151 19.37 2.29 -14.49
C LEU A 151 19.83 1.27 -15.54
N LEU A 152 19.64 -0.02 -15.26
CA LEU A 152 19.85 -1.11 -16.21
C LEU A 152 18.81 -1.16 -17.32
N ASN A 153 17.90 -0.18 -17.37
CA ASN A 153 16.86 -0.06 -18.36
C ASN A 153 15.92 -1.28 -18.40
N ALA A 154 15.67 -1.90 -17.24
CA ALA A 154 14.71 -3.00 -17.10
C ALA A 154 13.27 -2.58 -17.45
N GLY A 155 13.00 -1.29 -17.63
CA GLY A 155 11.75 -0.81 -18.23
C GLY A 155 11.52 -1.33 -19.66
N LEU A 156 12.59 -1.67 -20.40
CA LEU A 156 12.49 -2.37 -21.68
C LEU A 156 11.97 -3.80 -21.49
N LEU A 157 12.43 -4.53 -20.46
CA LEU A 157 11.91 -5.87 -20.14
C LEU A 157 10.41 -5.82 -19.84
N ALA A 158 9.95 -4.73 -19.23
CA ALA A 158 8.54 -4.54 -19.00
C ALA A 158 7.73 -4.33 -20.30
N VAL A 159 8.34 -3.95 -21.43
CA VAL A 159 7.69 -3.92 -22.77
C VAL A 159 7.36 -5.33 -23.25
N TRP A 160 8.04 -6.33 -22.72
CA TRP A 160 7.86 -7.71 -23.12
C TRP A 160 6.87 -8.48 -22.22
N LEU A 161 6.34 -7.82 -21.18
CA LEU A 161 5.23 -8.37 -20.40
C LEU A 161 3.98 -8.40 -21.28
N SER A 162 3.43 -9.58 -21.52
CA SER A 162 2.18 -9.73 -22.27
C SER A 162 1.00 -9.19 -21.47
N ASP A 163 -0.02 -8.68 -22.16
CA ASP A 163 -1.25 -8.20 -21.52
C ASP A 163 -1.90 -9.31 -20.66
N GLN A 164 -1.85 -10.57 -21.13
CA GLN A 164 -2.40 -11.73 -20.42
C GLN A 164 -1.66 -12.02 -19.11
N LEU A 165 -0.35 -11.79 -19.05
CA LEU A 165 0.43 -11.95 -17.83
C LEU A 165 0.01 -10.92 -16.77
N VAL A 166 -0.25 -9.68 -17.20
CA VAL A 166 -0.72 -8.59 -16.32
C VAL A 166 -2.13 -8.89 -15.79
N GLU A 167 -3.04 -9.33 -16.65
CA GLU A 167 -4.41 -9.73 -16.28
C GLU A 167 -4.40 -10.93 -15.31
N GLY A 168 -3.55 -11.92 -15.54
CA GLY A 168 -3.37 -13.06 -14.64
C GLY A 168 -2.83 -12.65 -13.27
N LEU A 169 -1.80 -11.79 -13.23
CA LEU A 169 -1.20 -11.30 -11.99
C LEU A 169 -2.21 -10.49 -11.16
N THR A 170 -2.96 -9.59 -11.81
CA THR A 170 -3.95 -8.76 -11.12
C THR A 170 -5.16 -9.56 -10.61
N SER A 171 -5.60 -10.58 -11.37
CA SER A 171 -6.68 -11.48 -10.93
C SER A 171 -6.24 -12.35 -9.74
N GLY A 172 -5.05 -12.96 -9.81
CA GLY A 172 -4.50 -13.75 -8.70
C GLY A 172 -4.25 -12.90 -7.45
N ALA A 173 -3.76 -11.67 -7.65
CA ALA A 173 -3.61 -10.68 -6.59
C ALA A 173 -4.92 -10.41 -5.84
N ALA A 174 -6.02 -10.21 -6.57
CA ALA A 174 -7.33 -9.97 -5.98
C ALA A 174 -7.79 -11.14 -5.11
N VAL A 175 -7.56 -12.38 -5.55
CA VAL A 175 -7.89 -13.59 -4.77
C VAL A 175 -7.03 -13.68 -3.50
N HIS A 176 -5.73 -13.38 -3.58
CA HIS A 176 -4.86 -13.34 -2.40
C HIS A 176 -5.30 -12.30 -1.37
N VAL A 177 -5.69 -11.10 -1.83
CA VAL A 177 -6.21 -10.04 -0.95
C VAL A 177 -7.54 -10.47 -0.32
N LEU A 178 -8.46 -11.06 -1.09
CA LEU A 178 -9.73 -11.56 -0.56
C LEU A 178 -9.50 -12.62 0.52
N ALA A 179 -8.60 -13.58 0.26
CA ALA A 179 -8.25 -14.62 1.22
C ALA A 179 -7.62 -14.05 2.50
N SER A 180 -6.79 -13.00 2.40
CA SER A 180 -6.20 -12.36 3.58
C SER A 180 -7.22 -11.57 4.39
N GLN A 181 -8.21 -10.96 3.75
CA GLN A 181 -9.29 -10.26 4.46
C GLN A 181 -10.28 -11.21 5.16
N LEU A 182 -10.40 -12.46 4.69
CA LEU A 182 -11.30 -13.46 5.30
C LEU A 182 -10.97 -13.73 6.79
N GLN A 183 -9.69 -13.66 7.16
CA GLN A 183 -9.25 -13.79 8.56
C GLN A 183 -9.80 -12.64 9.42
N THR A 184 -9.69 -11.42 8.91
CA THR A 184 -10.19 -10.21 9.56
C THR A 184 -11.72 -10.22 9.65
N MET A 185 -12.40 -10.77 8.64
CA MET A 185 -13.87 -10.88 8.58
C MET A 185 -14.43 -11.90 9.57
N THR A 186 -13.77 -13.05 9.69
CA THR A 186 -14.21 -14.14 10.60
C THR A 186 -13.81 -13.91 12.05
N GLY A 187 -12.88 -12.97 12.29
CA GLY A 187 -12.38 -12.65 13.63
C GLY A 187 -11.46 -13.74 14.21
N VAL A 188 -11.17 -14.79 13.45
CA VAL A 188 -10.32 -15.91 13.87
C VAL A 188 -8.89 -15.40 14.03
N LYS A 189 -8.35 -15.58 15.24
CA LYS A 189 -6.98 -15.19 15.57
C LYS A 189 -6.01 -16.32 15.22
N ASN A 190 -4.76 -15.95 14.92
CA ASN A 190 -3.63 -16.87 14.72
C ASN A 190 -3.79 -17.78 13.48
N VAL A 191 -4.28 -17.21 12.37
CA VAL A 191 -4.33 -17.86 11.07
C VAL A 191 -3.04 -17.55 10.29
N PRO A 192 -2.45 -18.51 9.56
CA PRO A 192 -1.24 -18.27 8.77
C PRO A 192 -1.41 -17.13 7.75
N HIS A 193 -0.35 -16.40 7.40
CA HIS A 193 -0.40 -15.36 6.37
C HIS A 193 -0.54 -15.96 4.96
N THR A 194 -1.28 -15.30 4.05
CA THR A 194 -1.46 -15.79 2.67
C THR A 194 -0.24 -15.58 1.76
N SER A 195 0.85 -14.96 2.24
CA SER A 195 2.09 -14.73 1.47
C SER A 195 2.96 -15.97 1.36
N GLU A 196 2.77 -16.98 2.21
CA GLU A 196 3.50 -18.26 2.13
C GLU A 196 3.03 -19.15 0.98
N MET A 197 3.85 -20.14 0.60
CA MET A 197 3.48 -21.16 -0.38
C MET A 197 2.23 -21.92 0.12
N PHE A 198 1.23 -22.08 -0.77
CA PHE A 198 -0.09 -22.61 -0.44
C PHE A 198 -0.84 -21.84 0.67
N GLY A 199 -0.48 -20.57 0.92
CA GLY A 199 -1.06 -19.75 1.98
C GLY A 199 -2.59 -19.67 1.93
N ILE A 200 -3.20 -19.46 0.76
CA ILE A 200 -4.67 -19.45 0.61
C ILE A 200 -5.30 -20.76 1.11
N VAL A 201 -4.75 -21.90 0.71
CA VAL A 201 -5.25 -23.22 1.11
C VAL A 201 -5.14 -23.39 2.63
N ARG A 202 -4.00 -23.01 3.21
CA ARG A 202 -3.79 -23.03 4.66
C ARG A 202 -4.80 -22.16 5.39
N VAL A 203 -5.05 -20.94 4.91
CA VAL A 203 -6.01 -20.02 5.52
C VAL A 203 -7.43 -20.57 5.50
N ILE A 204 -7.90 -21.02 4.34
CA ILE A 204 -9.25 -21.57 4.20
C ILE A 204 -9.41 -22.82 5.07
N PHE A 205 -8.40 -23.69 5.08
CA PHE A 205 -8.40 -24.90 5.91
C PHE A 205 -8.39 -24.57 7.41
N SER A 206 -7.54 -23.65 7.85
CA SER A 206 -7.48 -23.20 9.25
C SER A 206 -8.78 -22.56 9.72
N ILE A 207 -9.38 -21.68 8.91
CA ILE A 207 -10.69 -21.08 9.22
C ILE A 207 -11.78 -22.15 9.30
N SER A 208 -11.80 -23.08 8.34
CA SER A 208 -12.77 -24.18 8.34
C SER A 208 -12.62 -25.05 9.59
N LEU A 209 -11.39 -25.44 9.94
CA LEU A 209 -11.12 -26.18 11.18
C LEU A 209 -11.55 -25.42 12.43
N CYS A 210 -11.31 -24.10 12.49
CA CYS A 210 -11.74 -23.29 13.62
C CYS A 210 -13.27 -23.21 13.75
N TYR A 211 -13.99 -23.24 12.62
CA TYR A 211 -15.45 -23.24 12.60
C TYR A 211 -16.05 -24.60 13.00
N PHE A 212 -15.45 -25.71 12.56
CA PHE A 212 -15.94 -27.06 12.85
C PHE A 212 -15.42 -27.64 14.18
N ALA A 213 -14.40 -27.05 14.80
CA ALA A 213 -13.89 -27.50 16.09
C ALA A 213 -14.75 -26.94 17.25
N ASN A 214 -15.28 -27.84 18.09
CA ASN A 214 -16.28 -27.56 19.14
C ASN A 214 -15.86 -26.62 20.29
N GLU A 215 -14.65 -26.07 20.31
CA GLU A 215 -14.19 -25.16 21.38
C GLU A 215 -13.23 -24.11 20.83
N THR A 216 -13.69 -23.27 19.91
CA THR A 216 -12.97 -22.06 19.55
C THR A 216 -13.60 -20.86 20.24
N PRO A 217 -12.81 -19.96 20.84
CA PRO A 217 -13.32 -18.69 21.31
C PRO A 217 -13.61 -17.84 20.07
N LEU A 218 -14.79 -18.05 19.47
CA LEU A 218 -15.33 -17.14 18.46
C LEU A 218 -15.71 -15.85 19.18
N ASP A 219 -14.68 -15.09 19.51
CA ASP A 219 -14.78 -13.85 20.23
C ASP A 219 -15.21 -12.80 19.21
N LEU A 220 -16.52 -12.67 19.00
CA LEU A 220 -17.15 -11.70 18.10
C LEU A 220 -16.95 -10.23 18.54
N HIS A 221 -16.03 -9.98 19.48
CA HIS A 221 -15.55 -8.66 19.81
C HIS A 221 -15.00 -7.99 18.55
N LEU A 222 -15.71 -6.97 18.07
CA LEU A 222 -15.35 -6.16 16.91
C LEU A 222 -13.92 -5.64 17.07
N GLN A 223 -12.97 -6.27 16.37
CA GLN A 223 -11.58 -5.84 16.38
C GLN A 223 -11.49 -4.41 15.88
N ILE A 224 -10.89 -3.54 16.68
CA ILE A 224 -10.62 -2.15 16.33
C ILE A 224 -9.20 -1.99 15.78
N VAL A 225 -8.97 -0.86 15.12
CA VAL A 225 -7.65 -0.49 14.59
C VAL A 225 -6.61 -0.35 15.72
N GLY A 226 -7.01 0.14 16.90
CA GLY A 226 -6.12 0.37 18.04
C GLY A 226 -5.56 1.79 18.06
N ASP A 227 -4.58 2.08 18.93
CA ASP A 227 -4.04 3.44 19.06
C ASP A 227 -3.38 3.93 17.77
N VAL A 228 -3.75 5.14 17.36
CA VAL A 228 -3.22 5.85 16.19
C VAL A 228 -2.76 7.22 16.67
N ASP A 229 -1.47 7.34 16.96
CA ASP A 229 -0.89 8.59 17.43
C ASP A 229 -0.89 9.65 16.32
N ALA A 230 -1.18 10.89 16.70
CA ALA A 230 -1.10 12.03 15.81
C ALA A 230 0.34 12.48 15.60
N GLY A 231 0.62 12.99 14.40
CA GLY A 231 1.91 13.54 14.01
C GLY A 231 2.61 12.69 12.96
N MET A 232 3.82 13.11 12.60
CA MET A 232 4.75 12.31 11.79
C MET A 232 6.05 12.09 12.54
N ARG A 233 6.66 10.93 12.29
CA ARG A 233 7.99 10.64 12.80
C ARG A 233 9.04 11.48 12.08
N ALA A 234 10.00 12.00 12.84
CA ALA A 234 11.20 12.64 12.30
C ALA A 234 12.03 11.64 11.48
N PRO A 235 12.79 12.10 10.46
CA PRO A 235 13.62 11.21 9.67
C PRO A 235 14.70 10.54 10.52
N PHE A 236 14.86 9.23 10.34
CA PHE A 236 15.87 8.41 11.01
C PHE A 236 16.55 7.49 10.00
N LEU A 237 17.75 7.02 10.35
CA LEU A 237 18.49 6.04 9.56
C LEU A 237 18.06 4.62 9.94
N PRO A 238 17.64 3.77 8.99
CA PRO A 238 17.32 2.37 9.28
C PRO A 238 18.55 1.63 9.82
N ASP A 239 18.36 0.73 10.80
CA ASP A 239 19.47 -0.09 11.32
C ASP A 239 19.92 -1.15 10.29
N PHE A 240 21.17 -1.04 9.84
CA PHE A 240 21.76 -1.93 8.83
C PHE A 240 22.24 -3.29 9.37
N ASN A 241 22.17 -3.54 10.68
CA ASN A 241 22.67 -4.79 11.28
C ASN A 241 22.02 -6.06 10.70
N LYS A 242 20.74 -5.98 10.28
CA LYS A 242 19.98 -7.13 9.74
C LYS A 242 20.00 -7.24 8.22
N THR A 243 20.86 -6.47 7.52
CA THR A 243 20.91 -6.40 6.06
C THR A 243 21.04 -7.78 5.39
N GLY A 244 21.96 -8.63 5.88
CA GLY A 244 22.22 -9.95 5.26
C GLY A 244 21.02 -10.88 5.28
N LEU A 245 20.14 -10.77 6.29
CA LEU A 245 18.95 -11.60 6.44
C LEU A 245 17.85 -11.20 5.45
N ILE A 246 17.70 -9.90 5.18
CA ILE A 246 16.56 -9.37 4.44
C ILE A 246 16.80 -9.16 2.95
N ILE A 247 18.06 -9.21 2.48
CA ILE A 247 18.41 -8.77 1.13
C ILE A 247 17.68 -9.57 0.03
N PHE A 248 17.52 -10.88 0.21
CA PHE A 248 16.79 -11.74 -0.73
C PHE A 248 15.29 -11.43 -0.73
N SER A 249 14.72 -11.20 0.45
CA SER A 249 13.32 -10.80 0.59
C SER A 249 13.08 -9.43 -0.04
N ALA A 250 13.98 -8.47 0.18
CA ALA A 250 13.92 -7.14 -0.44
C ALA A 250 14.03 -7.22 -1.97
N PHE A 251 14.88 -8.11 -2.50
CA PHE A 251 14.97 -8.36 -3.94
C PHE A 251 13.67 -8.90 -4.54
N SER A 252 13.06 -9.89 -3.90
CA SER A 252 11.76 -10.44 -4.31
C SER A 252 10.66 -9.36 -4.28
N ILE A 253 10.57 -8.60 -3.19
CA ILE A 253 9.62 -7.50 -3.03
C ILE A 253 9.85 -6.42 -4.10
N ALA A 254 11.11 -6.09 -4.40
CA ALA A 254 11.46 -5.08 -5.41
C ALA A 254 10.97 -5.45 -6.80
N ILE A 255 11.15 -6.72 -7.21
CA ILE A 255 10.67 -7.22 -8.50
C ILE A 255 9.15 -7.17 -8.55
N VAL A 256 8.46 -7.73 -7.54
CA VAL A 256 6.99 -7.76 -7.53
C VAL A 256 6.40 -6.35 -7.55
N SER A 257 6.93 -5.44 -6.72
CA SER A 257 6.51 -4.03 -6.68
C SER A 257 6.72 -3.34 -8.02
N PHE A 258 7.89 -3.55 -8.65
CA PHE A 258 8.23 -2.94 -9.94
C PHE A 258 7.36 -3.47 -11.09
N VAL A 259 7.16 -4.79 -11.17
CA VAL A 259 6.35 -5.43 -12.21
C VAL A 259 4.90 -4.98 -12.11
N ILE A 260 4.29 -4.99 -10.91
CA ILE A 260 2.91 -4.55 -10.71
C ILE A 260 2.76 -3.07 -11.07
N HIS A 261 3.70 -2.22 -10.64
CA HIS A 261 3.66 -0.80 -10.93
C HIS A 261 3.71 -0.52 -12.43
N ILE A 262 4.67 -1.12 -13.16
CA ILE A 262 4.77 -0.88 -14.60
C ILE A 262 3.59 -1.48 -15.35
N ALA A 263 3.13 -2.67 -14.97
CA ALA A 263 1.96 -3.29 -15.56
C ALA A 263 0.72 -2.37 -15.48
N LEU A 264 0.47 -1.81 -14.29
CA LEU A 264 -0.63 -0.86 -14.10
C LEU A 264 -0.41 0.46 -14.86
N ALA A 265 0.80 1.00 -14.79
CA ALA A 265 1.13 2.23 -15.49
C ALA A 265 0.87 2.07 -17.00
N LYS A 266 1.31 0.96 -17.59
CA LYS A 266 1.10 0.64 -19.00
C LYS A 266 -0.35 0.43 -19.38
N LEU A 267 -1.13 -0.26 -18.54
CA LEU A 267 -2.56 -0.44 -18.75
C LEU A 267 -3.23 0.92 -18.97
N ILE A 268 -2.94 1.91 -18.11
CA ILE A 268 -3.49 3.25 -18.23
C ILE A 268 -2.87 4.04 -19.38
N ALA A 269 -1.56 3.93 -19.63
CA ALA A 269 -0.93 4.61 -20.76
C ALA A 269 -1.49 4.16 -22.11
N LYS A 270 -1.80 2.87 -22.24
CA LYS A 270 -2.42 2.30 -23.44
C LYS A 270 -3.82 2.86 -23.64
N GLU A 271 -4.60 2.96 -22.57
CA GLU A 271 -5.96 3.51 -22.58
C GLU A 271 -5.97 5.02 -22.93
N TYR A 272 -5.06 5.81 -22.35
CA TYR A 272 -5.01 7.28 -22.49
C TYR A 272 -3.94 7.79 -23.47
N LYS A 273 -3.29 6.88 -24.20
CA LYS A 273 -2.31 7.15 -25.28
C LYS A 273 -1.16 8.09 -24.89
N TYR A 274 -0.47 7.80 -23.78
CA TYR A 274 0.74 8.54 -23.38
C TYR A 274 1.92 7.61 -23.09
N GLN A 275 3.14 8.12 -23.21
CA GLN A 275 4.37 7.36 -22.91
C GLN A 275 4.73 7.40 -21.44
N ILE A 276 5.35 6.33 -20.96
CA ILE A 276 5.68 6.12 -19.55
C ILE A 276 7.16 5.80 -19.38
N ASN A 277 7.78 6.48 -18.43
CA ASN A 277 9.11 6.22 -17.93
C ASN A 277 9.12 6.29 -16.39
N GLU A 278 9.12 5.12 -15.75
CA GLU A 278 8.99 4.99 -14.28
C GLU A 278 10.30 4.59 -13.61
N TRP A 279 11.41 4.61 -14.34
CA TRP A 279 12.64 3.89 -13.95
C TRP A 279 13.27 4.42 -12.66
N LEU A 280 13.16 5.72 -12.40
CA LEU A 280 13.69 6.34 -11.19
C LEU A 280 12.62 6.55 -10.11
N ALA A 281 11.38 6.87 -10.50
CA ALA A 281 10.35 7.36 -9.60
C ALA A 281 10.04 6.37 -8.46
N LEU A 282 9.85 5.10 -8.79
CA LEU A 282 9.45 4.06 -7.82
C LEU A 282 10.57 3.74 -6.82
N GLY A 283 11.81 3.64 -7.29
CA GLY A 283 12.94 3.36 -6.42
C GLY A 283 13.26 4.53 -5.50
N THR A 284 13.30 5.75 -6.03
CA THR A 284 13.59 6.95 -5.24
C THR A 284 12.51 7.23 -4.21
N MET A 285 11.22 7.02 -4.53
CA MET A 285 10.16 7.20 -3.53
C MET A 285 10.33 6.25 -2.34
N HIS A 286 10.75 4.99 -2.56
CA HIS A 286 10.99 4.03 -1.48
C HIS A 286 12.23 4.37 -0.65
N ILE A 287 13.33 4.79 -1.29
CA ILE A 287 14.54 5.25 -0.58
C ILE A 287 14.19 6.41 0.36
N VAL A 288 13.52 7.45 -0.16
CA VAL A 288 13.18 8.62 0.66
C VAL A 288 12.18 8.26 1.75
N ALA A 289 11.15 7.46 1.44
CA ALA A 289 10.14 7.07 2.41
C ALA A 289 10.70 6.21 3.56
N SER A 290 11.76 5.43 3.30
CA SER A 290 12.40 4.59 4.32
C SER A 290 12.93 5.39 5.52
N PHE A 291 13.40 6.62 5.31
CA PHE A 291 13.91 7.47 6.39
C PHE A 291 12.78 7.93 7.34
N PHE A 292 11.52 7.87 6.92
CA PHE A 292 10.36 8.23 7.76
C PHE A 292 9.70 6.99 8.39
N GLY A 293 10.33 5.82 8.28
CA GLY A 293 9.78 4.54 8.75
C GLY A 293 8.67 3.99 7.87
N CYS A 294 8.50 4.49 6.65
CA CYS A 294 7.55 3.92 5.70
C CYS A 294 8.05 2.57 5.21
N PHE A 295 7.10 1.70 4.88
CA PHE A 295 7.37 0.40 4.28
C PHE A 295 7.27 0.46 2.75
N ALA A 296 7.76 -0.58 2.07
CA ALA A 296 7.67 -0.68 0.62
C ALA A 296 6.21 -0.72 0.16
N GLY A 297 5.92 -0.03 -0.95
CA GLY A 297 4.58 0.10 -1.50
C GLY A 297 4.53 -0.19 -2.99
N GLY A 298 3.48 0.31 -3.64
CA GLY A 298 3.28 0.20 -5.07
C GLY A 298 2.12 1.08 -5.54
N SER A 299 1.71 0.94 -6.79
CA SER A 299 0.51 1.60 -7.28
C SER A 299 -0.73 0.76 -7.05
N SER A 300 -1.80 1.42 -6.62
CA SER A 300 -3.11 0.78 -6.42
C SER A 300 -3.92 0.80 -7.72
N LEU A 301 -4.34 -0.37 -8.19
CA LEU A 301 -5.24 -0.51 -9.34
C LEU A 301 -6.56 0.22 -9.09
N SER A 302 -7.20 0.01 -7.93
CA SER A 302 -8.50 0.61 -7.62
C SER A 302 -8.43 2.14 -7.64
N ARG A 303 -7.45 2.74 -6.95
CA ARG A 303 -7.30 4.21 -6.90
C ARG A 303 -6.94 4.79 -8.27
N THR A 304 -6.06 4.12 -9.01
CA THR A 304 -5.63 4.56 -10.34
C THR A 304 -6.77 4.52 -11.35
N VAL A 305 -7.56 3.44 -11.38
CA VAL A 305 -8.73 3.33 -12.26
C VAL A 305 -9.82 4.33 -11.86
N THR A 306 -10.07 4.52 -10.57
CA THR A 306 -11.00 5.57 -10.11
C THR A 306 -10.54 6.95 -10.53
N SER A 307 -9.25 7.26 -10.38
CA SER A 307 -8.64 8.53 -10.84
C SER A 307 -8.84 8.75 -12.34
N ALA A 308 -8.58 7.70 -13.14
CA ALA A 308 -8.75 7.73 -14.59
C ALA A 308 -10.22 7.95 -14.99
N ARG A 309 -11.15 7.18 -14.40
CA ARG A 309 -12.60 7.30 -14.68
C ARG A 309 -13.19 8.65 -14.31
N LEU A 310 -12.67 9.28 -13.26
CA LEU A 310 -13.08 10.63 -12.85
C LEU A 310 -12.39 11.74 -13.67
N GLY A 311 -11.58 11.39 -14.68
CA GLY A 311 -11.03 12.33 -15.64
C GLY A 311 -9.83 13.13 -15.15
N THR A 312 -9.06 12.61 -14.19
CA THR A 312 -7.80 13.23 -13.73
C THR A 312 -6.90 13.57 -14.92
N LYS A 313 -6.31 14.76 -14.92
CA LYS A 313 -5.42 15.20 -16.01
C LYS A 313 -3.97 15.29 -15.61
N SER A 314 -3.68 15.42 -14.32
CA SER A 314 -2.32 15.61 -13.83
C SER A 314 -2.05 14.93 -12.48
N GLN A 315 -0.78 14.97 -12.07
CA GLN A 315 -0.35 14.55 -10.74
C GLN A 315 -0.71 15.55 -9.63
N LEU A 316 -1.38 16.67 -9.95
CA LEU A 316 -1.94 17.60 -8.94
C LEU A 316 -2.95 16.88 -8.03
N THR A 317 -3.70 15.92 -8.57
CA THR A 317 -4.58 15.03 -7.80
C THR A 317 -3.83 14.36 -6.64
N THR A 318 -2.60 13.89 -6.86
CA THR A 318 -1.76 13.29 -5.82
C THR A 318 -1.30 14.31 -4.78
N LEU A 319 -1.02 15.55 -5.17
CA LEU A 319 -0.71 16.62 -4.21
C LEU A 319 -1.91 16.92 -3.28
N VAL A 320 -3.13 16.92 -3.84
CA VAL A 320 -4.35 17.06 -3.03
C VAL A 320 -4.50 15.88 -2.06
N VAL A 321 -4.22 14.65 -2.50
CA VAL A 321 -4.22 13.47 -1.62
C VAL A 321 -3.20 13.63 -0.49
N VAL A 322 -1.96 13.99 -0.82
CA VAL A 322 -0.90 14.21 0.17
C VAL A 322 -1.30 15.27 1.19
N LEU A 323 -1.89 16.39 0.75
CA LEU A 323 -2.36 17.46 1.63
C LEU A 323 -3.43 16.96 2.62
N ILE A 324 -4.43 16.22 2.13
CA ILE A 324 -5.49 15.67 2.97
C ILE A 324 -4.92 14.66 3.97
N LEU A 325 -4.01 13.78 3.54
CA LEU A 325 -3.37 12.82 4.42
C LEU A 325 -2.49 13.47 5.49
N VAL A 326 -1.83 14.59 5.18
CA VAL A 326 -1.08 15.39 6.17
C VAL A 326 -2.05 16.00 7.20
N ILE A 327 -3.16 16.62 6.76
CA ILE A 327 -4.19 17.15 7.67
C ILE A 327 -4.69 16.04 8.60
N ILE A 328 -4.92 14.85 8.06
CA ILE A 328 -5.37 13.71 8.84
C ILE A 328 -4.30 13.22 9.82
N ALA A 329 -3.06 13.08 9.38
CA ALA A 329 -1.96 12.61 10.22
C ALA A 329 -1.74 13.51 11.45
N TYR A 330 -1.86 14.83 11.30
CA TYR A 330 -1.67 15.78 12.39
C TYR A 330 -2.94 16.15 13.17
N GLY A 331 -4.13 16.05 12.55
CA GLY A 331 -5.38 16.54 13.14
C GLY A 331 -6.41 15.47 13.51
N ALA A 332 -6.58 14.44 12.68
CA ALA A 332 -7.69 13.48 12.79
C ALA A 332 -7.26 12.05 13.12
N ALA A 333 -5.96 11.77 13.22
CA ALA A 333 -5.41 10.44 13.47
C ALA A 333 -6.06 9.70 14.68
N PRO A 334 -6.30 10.35 15.84
CA PRO A 334 -6.90 9.67 16.99
C PRO A 334 -8.34 9.20 16.76
N LEU A 335 -9.08 9.80 15.81
CA LEU A 335 -10.46 9.40 15.50
C LEU A 335 -10.54 7.98 14.92
N PHE A 336 -9.46 7.50 14.30
CA PHE A 336 -9.45 6.16 13.70
C PHE A 336 -9.24 5.04 14.71
N LYS A 337 -8.95 5.36 15.99
CA LYS A 337 -8.79 4.36 17.05
C LYS A 337 -9.99 3.43 17.17
N TYR A 338 -11.19 3.99 17.04
CA TYR A 338 -12.45 3.27 17.23
C TYR A 338 -12.96 2.56 15.97
N LEU A 339 -12.29 2.74 14.83
CA LEU A 339 -12.73 2.19 13.55
C LEU A 339 -12.71 0.65 13.62
N PRO A 340 -13.85 -0.03 13.37
CA PRO A 340 -13.90 -1.48 13.37
C PRO A 340 -13.26 -2.02 12.08
N LYS A 341 -12.44 -3.06 12.21
CA LYS A 341 -11.90 -3.77 11.03
C LYS A 341 -12.99 -4.41 10.17
N PHE A 342 -14.15 -4.69 10.77
CA PHE A 342 -15.34 -5.23 10.10
C PHE A 342 -15.92 -4.32 9.00
N ILE A 343 -15.55 -3.04 8.98
CA ILE A 343 -16.03 -2.11 7.94
C ILE A 343 -15.75 -2.61 6.53
N PHE A 344 -14.63 -3.32 6.34
CA PHE A 344 -14.29 -3.94 5.06
C PHE A 344 -15.42 -4.85 4.57
N LEU A 345 -16.02 -5.69 5.43
CA LEU A 345 -17.08 -6.61 5.03
C LEU A 345 -18.34 -5.87 4.58
N VAL A 346 -18.76 -4.85 5.33
CA VAL A 346 -19.91 -4.02 4.97
C VAL A 346 -19.70 -3.39 3.59
N THR A 347 -18.52 -2.82 3.36
CA THR A 347 -18.20 -2.23 2.05
C THR A 347 -18.12 -3.26 0.93
N PHE A 348 -17.48 -4.39 1.18
CA PHE A 348 -17.29 -5.44 0.19
C PHE A 348 -18.63 -6.01 -0.26
N THR A 349 -19.49 -6.40 0.69
CA THR A 349 -20.82 -6.92 0.39
C THR A 349 -21.67 -5.89 -0.36
N ALA A 350 -21.62 -4.61 0.03
CA ALA A 350 -22.37 -3.56 -0.66
C ALA A 350 -21.86 -3.29 -2.10
N VAL A 351 -20.53 -3.31 -2.31
CA VAL A 351 -19.94 -3.14 -3.64
C VAL A 351 -20.29 -4.31 -4.56
N VAL A 352 -20.22 -5.55 -4.04
CA VAL A 352 -20.48 -6.77 -4.81
C VAL A 352 -21.96 -6.93 -5.15
N LEU A 353 -22.87 -6.67 -4.19
CA LEU A 353 -24.30 -6.90 -4.38
C LEU A 353 -25.03 -5.72 -5.05
N ILE A 354 -24.55 -4.49 -4.89
CA ILE A 354 -25.25 -3.29 -5.36
C ILE A 354 -24.50 -2.68 -6.54
N ASN A 355 -23.45 -1.92 -6.26
CA ASN A 355 -22.49 -1.38 -7.22
C ASN A 355 -21.37 -0.65 -6.45
N VAL A 356 -20.29 -0.31 -7.17
CA VAL A 356 -19.11 0.37 -6.61
C VAL A 356 -19.44 1.70 -5.95
N ASN A 357 -20.30 2.53 -6.56
CA ASN A 357 -20.57 3.88 -6.09
C ASN A 357 -21.39 3.88 -4.79
N ILE A 358 -22.46 3.10 -4.75
CA ILE A 358 -23.35 2.95 -3.59
C ILE A 358 -22.64 2.17 -2.49
N GLY A 359 -21.87 1.13 -2.83
CA GLY A 359 -21.09 0.39 -1.85
C GLY A 359 -20.04 1.25 -1.14
N LEU A 360 -19.38 2.15 -1.88
CA LEU A 360 -18.47 3.13 -1.27
C LEU A 360 -19.21 4.10 -0.34
N ALA A 361 -20.36 4.63 -0.76
CA ALA A 361 -21.17 5.53 0.04
C ALA A 361 -21.63 4.88 1.36
N ILE A 362 -22.15 3.65 1.29
CA ILE A 362 -22.56 2.85 2.46
C ILE A 362 -21.37 2.66 3.41
N GLY A 363 -20.20 2.36 2.86
CA GLY A 363 -18.96 2.24 3.63
C GLY A 363 -18.59 3.47 4.42
N VAL A 364 -18.56 4.61 3.75
CA VAL A 364 -18.21 5.90 4.37
C VAL A 364 -19.22 6.26 5.45
N VAL A 365 -20.51 6.12 5.18
CA VAL A 365 -21.57 6.41 6.18
C VAL A 365 -21.44 5.49 7.40
N PHE A 366 -21.21 4.20 7.18
CA PHE A 366 -21.01 3.23 8.27
C PHE A 366 -19.74 3.56 9.09
N ALA A 367 -18.65 3.98 8.43
CA ALA A 367 -17.42 4.41 9.09
C ALA A 367 -17.70 5.57 10.05
N LEU A 368 -18.32 6.62 9.53
CA LEU A 368 -18.59 7.85 10.26
C LEU A 368 -19.54 7.59 11.43
N LEU A 369 -20.62 6.85 11.20
CA LEU A 369 -21.55 6.46 12.27
C LEU A 369 -20.84 5.69 13.37
N THR A 370 -19.95 4.75 13.03
CA THR A 370 -19.25 3.97 14.05
C THR A 370 -18.27 4.82 14.86
N VAL A 371 -17.57 5.76 14.21
CA VAL A 371 -16.69 6.70 14.92
C VAL A 371 -17.50 7.57 15.88
N VAL A 372 -18.62 8.14 15.43
CA VAL A 372 -19.49 8.98 16.27
C VAL A 372 -20.01 8.19 17.46
N LEU A 373 -20.61 7.02 17.23
CA LEU A 373 -21.23 6.19 18.27
C LEU A 373 -20.24 5.66 19.31
N ARG A 374 -18.96 5.48 18.96
CA ARG A 374 -17.92 5.01 19.89
C ARG A 374 -17.10 6.11 20.53
N SER A 375 -17.24 7.34 20.05
CA SER A 375 -16.61 8.54 20.63
C SER A 375 -17.44 9.19 21.73
N GLN A 376 -18.73 8.86 21.81
CA GLN A 376 -19.65 9.15 22.92
C GLN A 376 -19.48 8.11 24.01
#